data_AF-A0A931YJX2-F1
#
_entry.id   AF-A0A931YJX2-F1
#
_cell.length_a   1.000
_cell.length_b   1.000
_cell.length_c   1.000
_cell.angle_alpha   90.00
_cell.angle_beta   90.00
_cell.angle_gamma   90.00
#
_symmetry.space_group_name_H-M   'P 1'
#
loop_
_entity.id
_entity.type
_entity.pdbx_description
1 polymer ?
#
loop_
_entity_poly.entity_id
_entity_poly.type
_entity_poly.pdbx_seq_one_letter_code
_entity_poly.pdbx_strand_id
1 'polypeptide(L)'
;LVLGTFMDGFAMMVTTIPVILPVLKAMHVDLVWFGVIAVILTEAALISPPEGLNLYVIHGLREKLGREASQRTIMDVYVGVLPFFLMMLAGIALIVAFPQIALWLPTTMKGG
;
A
#
# COMPACT_ATOMS: atom_id res chain seq x y z
N LEU A 1 -9.16 -7.06 -19.47
CA LEU A 1 -8.19 -7.49 -18.44
C LEU A 1 -7.11 -6.43 -18.20
N VAL A 2 -6.51 -5.82 -19.24
CA VAL A 2 -5.60 -4.66 -19.08
C VAL A 2 -6.29 -3.39 -18.56
N LEU A 3 -7.54 -3.13 -18.94
CA LEU A 3 -8.28 -1.94 -18.46
C LEU A 3 -8.74 -2.04 -16.99
N GLY A 4 -8.84 -3.25 -16.43
CA GLY A 4 -9.27 -3.46 -15.04
C GLY A 4 -8.14 -3.32 -14.02
N THR A 5 -6.91 -3.67 -14.42
CA THR A 5 -5.65 -3.52 -13.64
C THR A 5 -5.01 -2.13 -13.79
N PHE A 6 -5.68 -1.20 -14.47
CA PHE A 6 -5.29 0.20 -14.59
C PHE A 6 -6.30 1.13 -13.91
N MET A 7 -7.40 0.60 -13.37
CA MET A 7 -8.28 1.33 -12.48
C MET A 7 -7.57 1.43 -11.12
N ASP A 8 -6.59 2.33 -11.08
CA ASP A 8 -5.82 2.81 -9.95
C ASP A 8 -6.46 2.44 -8.58
N GLY A 9 -5.76 1.62 -7.79
CA GLY A 9 -6.20 1.23 -6.45
C GLY A 9 -6.57 2.43 -5.58
N PHE A 10 -5.94 3.59 -5.82
CA PHE A 10 -6.31 4.84 -5.17
C PHE A 10 -7.67 5.37 -5.63
N ALA A 11 -7.99 5.34 -6.92
CA ALA A 11 -9.30 5.71 -7.45
C ALA A 11 -10.42 4.79 -6.93
N MET A 12 -10.16 3.49 -6.84
CA MET A 12 -11.09 2.54 -6.20
C MET A 12 -11.29 2.87 -4.72
N MET A 13 -10.22 3.17 -3.99
CA MET A 13 -10.28 3.56 -2.58
C MET A 13 -11.11 4.84 -2.38
N VAL A 14 -10.82 5.91 -3.13
CA VAL A 14 -11.56 7.19 -3.03
C VAL A 14 -13.04 7.03 -3.37
N THR A 15 -13.38 6.11 -4.28
CA THR A 15 -14.76 5.82 -4.66
C THR A 15 -15.48 4.95 -3.62
N THR A 16 -14.78 4.03 -2.95
CA THR A 16 -15.38 3.14 -1.93
C THR A 16 -15.48 3.77 -0.56
N ILE A 17 -14.59 4.72 -0.21
CA ILE A 17 -14.65 5.47 1.05
C ILE A 17 -16.05 6.05 1.34
N PRO A 18 -16.70 6.83 0.45
CA PRO A 18 -18.03 7.40 0.73
C PRO A 18 -19.12 6.35 0.94
N VAL A 19 -18.96 5.16 0.37
CA VAL A 19 -19.89 4.03 0.54
C VAL A 19 -19.70 3.35 1.90
N ILE A 20 -18.46 3.18 2.35
CA ILE A 20 -18.11 2.52 3.62
C ILE A 20 -18.19 3.47 4.82
N LEU A 21 -18.00 4.77 4.61
CA LEU A 21 -18.10 5.85 5.61
C LEU A 21 -19.32 5.75 6.54
N PRO A 22 -20.56 5.61 6.04
CA PRO A 22 -21.73 5.51 6.92
C PRO A 22 -21.72 4.23 7.78
N VAL A 23 -21.17 3.13 7.27
CA VAL A 23 -21.05 1.85 8.00
C VAL A 23 -20.04 1.98 9.14
N LEU A 24 -18.88 2.59 8.87
CA LEU A 24 -17.84 2.83 9.89
C LEU A 24 -18.34 3.75 10.99
N LYS A 25 -19.06 4.82 10.63
CA LYS A 25 -19.68 5.74 11.59
C LYS A 25 -20.75 5.03 12.44
N ALA A 26 -21.57 4.16 11.85
CA ALA A 26 -22.56 3.37 12.58
C ALA A 26 -21.91 2.40 13.59
N MET A 27 -20.74 1.86 13.24
CA MET A 27 -19.96 0.97 14.11
C MET A 27 -19.03 1.70 15.10
N HIS A 28 -19.06 3.05 15.15
CA HIS A 28 -18.16 3.87 15.97
C HIS A 28 -16.67 3.58 15.73
N VAL A 29 -16.32 3.20 14.51
CA VAL A 29 -14.93 2.92 14.11
C VAL A 29 -14.23 4.24 13.76
N ASP A 30 -12.97 4.37 14.19
CA ASP A 30 -12.15 5.53 13.88
C ASP A 30 -11.77 5.58 12.39
N LEU A 31 -12.11 6.69 11.74
CA LEU A 31 -11.85 6.91 10.32
C LEU A 31 -10.37 7.05 9.98
N VAL A 32 -9.58 7.60 10.90
CA VAL A 32 -8.12 7.74 10.74
C VAL A 32 -7.51 6.36 10.73
N TRP A 33 -7.90 5.49 11.66
CA TRP A 33 -7.43 4.12 11.72
C TRP A 33 -7.75 3.33 10.44
N PHE A 34 -9.00 3.45 9.95
CA PHE A 34 -9.38 2.85 8.68
C PHE A 34 -8.60 3.41 7.49
N GLY A 35 -8.41 4.74 7.45
CA GLY A 35 -7.64 5.41 6.40
C GLY A 35 -6.18 4.95 6.37
N VAL A 36 -5.54 4.81 7.53
CA VAL A 36 -4.15 4.32 7.63
C VAL A 36 -4.05 2.89 7.09
N ILE A 37 -4.98 2.00 7.46
CA ILE A 37 -5.01 0.63 6.94
C ILE A 37 -5.21 0.62 5.42
N ALA A 38 -6.14 1.42 4.92
CA ALA A 38 -6.43 1.50 3.49
C ALA A 38 -5.23 2.03 2.68
N VAL A 39 -4.51 3.04 3.20
CA VAL A 39 -3.28 3.56 2.57
C VAL A 39 -2.20 2.50 2.56
N ILE A 40 -1.95 1.80 3.68
CA ILE A 40 -0.89 0.78 3.71
C ILE A 40 -1.24 -0.41 2.80
N LEU A 41 -2.51 -0.81 2.73
CA LEU A 41 -2.97 -1.83 1.78
C LEU A 41 -2.77 -1.39 0.32
N THR A 42 -2.99 -0.11 0.02
CA THR A 42 -2.75 0.45 -1.32
C THR A 42 -1.26 0.44 -1.66
N GLU A 43 -0.39 0.86 -0.73
CA GLU A 43 1.06 0.76 -0.89
C GLU A 43 1.52 -0.70 -1.08
N ALA A 44 0.89 -1.64 -0.37
CA ALA A 44 1.21 -3.06 -0.45
C ALA A 44 0.78 -3.66 -1.80
N ALA A 45 -0.30 -3.13 -2.39
CA ALA A 45 -0.77 -3.49 -3.72
C ALA A 45 0.21 -3.04 -4.82
N LEU A 46 0.83 -1.86 -4.68
CA LEU A 46 1.86 -1.35 -5.63
C LEU A 46 3.11 -2.23 -5.68
N ILE A 47 3.39 -2.95 -4.60
CA ILE A 47 4.50 -3.90 -4.47
C ILE A 47 4.09 -5.31 -4.91
N SER A 48 2.88 -5.76 -4.56
CA SER A 48 2.43 -7.13 -4.84
C SER A 48 2.08 -7.30 -6.33
N PRO A 49 2.19 -8.53 -6.88
CA PRO A 49 2.04 -8.79 -8.32
C PRO A 49 0.73 -8.31 -8.99
N PRO A 50 -0.45 -8.21 -8.32
CA PRO A 50 -1.68 -7.80 -9.00
C PRO A 50 -1.63 -6.39 -9.65
N GLU A 51 -0.87 -5.45 -9.09
CA GLU A 51 -0.58 -4.14 -9.71
C GLU A 51 0.94 -4.01 -9.98
N GLY A 52 1.77 -4.31 -8.97
CA GLY A 52 3.22 -4.57 -9.11
C GLY A 52 4.03 -3.46 -9.77
N LEU A 53 3.44 -2.27 -9.95
CA LEU A 53 3.95 -1.20 -10.80
C LEU A 53 5.38 -0.82 -10.39
N ASN A 54 5.64 -0.78 -9.08
CA ASN A 54 6.96 -0.42 -8.55
C ASN A 54 8.03 -1.46 -8.92
N LEU A 55 7.69 -2.76 -8.90
CA LEU A 55 8.59 -3.83 -9.33
C LEU A 55 8.80 -3.83 -10.86
N TYR A 56 7.75 -3.54 -11.63
CA TYR A 56 7.82 -3.43 -13.09
C TYR A 56 8.69 -2.25 -13.55
N VAL A 57 8.58 -1.10 -12.90
CA VAL A 57 9.42 0.08 -13.21
C VAL A 57 10.89 -0.21 -12.92
N ILE A 58 11.22 -0.80 -11.77
CA ILE A 58 12.60 -1.16 -11.41
C ILE A 58 13.16 -2.20 -12.39
N HIS A 59 12.37 -3.18 -12.78
CA HIS A 59 12.76 -4.17 -13.79
C HIS A 59 13.02 -3.51 -15.15
N GLY A 60 12.12 -2.65 -15.63
CA GLY A 60 12.28 -1.93 -16.90
C GLY A 60 13.45 -0.94 -16.92
N LEU A 61 13.77 -0.31 -15.79
CA LEU A 61 14.98 0.53 -15.66
C LEU A 61 16.26 -0.30 -15.71
N ARG A 62 16.27 -1.52 -15.13
CA ARG A 62 17.41 -2.45 -15.21
C ARG A 62 17.66 -2.94 -16.64
N GLU A 63 16.61 -3.24 -17.40
CA GLU A 63 16.73 -3.56 -18.83
C GLU A 63 17.34 -2.39 -19.62
N LYS A 64 16.86 -1.16 -19.38
CA LYS A 64 17.35 0.04 -20.08
C LYS A 64 18.80 0.42 -19.76
N LEU A 65 19.30 0.11 -18.56
CA LEU A 65 20.66 0.47 -18.13
C LEU A 65 21.76 -0.51 -18.59
N GLY A 66 21.43 -1.53 -19.38
CA GLY A 66 22.42 -2.44 -19.98
C GLY A 66 23.20 -3.30 -18.98
N ARG A 67 22.82 -3.30 -17.69
CA ARG A 67 23.43 -4.13 -16.65
C ARG A 67 22.78 -5.51 -16.69
N GLU A 68 23.32 -6.36 -17.55
CA GLU A 68 23.02 -7.78 -17.67
C GLU A 68 21.53 -8.12 -17.51
N ALA A 69 20.82 -8.06 -18.64
CA ALA A 69 19.61 -8.83 -18.91
C ALA A 69 19.88 -10.35 -18.97
N SER A 70 20.89 -10.85 -18.25
CA SER A 70 21.21 -12.27 -18.17
C SER A 70 20.57 -12.85 -16.90
N GLN A 71 19.42 -13.49 -17.09
CA GLN A 71 18.87 -14.55 -16.22
C GLN A 71 18.25 -14.23 -14.85
N ARG A 72 17.88 -12.99 -14.50
CA ARG A 72 17.10 -12.76 -13.26
C ARG A 72 15.65 -12.38 -13.54
N THR A 73 14.78 -13.38 -13.48
CA THR A 73 13.31 -13.31 -13.62
C THR A 73 12.72 -12.22 -12.71
N ILE A 74 11.57 -11.65 -13.06
CA ILE A 74 10.78 -10.73 -12.20
C ILE A 74 10.64 -11.26 -10.75
N MET A 75 10.63 -12.59 -10.60
CA MET A 75 10.65 -13.30 -9.31
C MET A 75 11.83 -12.93 -8.41
N ASP A 76 13.02 -12.63 -8.92
CA ASP A 76 14.16 -12.20 -8.09
C ASP A 76 13.96 -10.79 -7.52
N VAL A 77 13.31 -9.91 -8.29
CA VAL A 77 12.93 -8.58 -7.79
C VAL A 77 11.87 -8.72 -6.70
N TYR A 78 10.94 -9.67 -6.87
CA TYR A 78 9.92 -9.99 -5.87
C TYR A 78 10.53 -10.51 -4.57
N VAL A 79 11.47 -11.45 -4.63
CA VAL A 79 12.19 -11.97 -3.46
C VAL A 79 13.04 -10.88 -2.79
N GLY A 80 13.62 -9.96 -3.58
CA GLY A 80 14.37 -8.83 -3.05
C GLY A 80 13.53 -7.79 -2.30
N VAL A 81 12.24 -7.67 -2.64
CA VAL A 81 11.30 -6.74 -1.98
C VAL A 81 10.51 -7.40 -0.85
N LEU A 82 10.54 -8.74 -0.74
CA LEU A 82 9.95 -9.50 0.37
C LEU A 82 10.33 -8.97 1.79
N PRO A 83 11.59 -8.60 2.09
CA PRO A 83 11.94 -8.03 3.39
C PRO A 83 11.28 -6.65 3.65
N PHE A 84 11.08 -5.86 2.59
CA PHE A 84 10.38 -4.57 2.68
C PHE A 84 8.88 -4.77 2.95
N PHE A 85 8.28 -5.75 2.27
CA PHE A 85 6.90 -6.15 2.51
C PHE A 85 6.67 -6.65 3.95
N LEU A 86 7.62 -7.41 4.49
CA LEU A 86 7.62 -7.83 5.89
C LEU A 86 7.71 -6.64 6.87
N MET A 87 8.54 -5.63 6.57
CA MET A 87 8.59 -4.41 7.38
C MET A 87 7.30 -3.60 7.30
N MET A 88 6.65 -3.52 6.14
CA MET A 88 5.32 -2.91 6.02
C MET A 88 4.28 -3.65 6.87
N LEU A 89 4.23 -4.98 6.78
CA LEU A 89 3.35 -5.81 7.61
C LEU A 89 3.62 -5.63 9.11
N ALA A 90 4.89 -5.55 9.51
CA ALA A 90 5.26 -5.24 10.88
C ALA A 90 4.77 -3.85 11.31
N GLY A 91 4.86 -2.85 10.42
CA GLY A 91 4.30 -1.52 10.62
C GLY A 91 2.78 -1.54 10.80
N ILE A 92 2.06 -2.30 9.97
CA ILE A 92 0.60 -2.51 10.13
C ILE A 92 0.31 -3.15 11.48
N ALA A 93 1.01 -4.24 11.82
CA ALA A 93 0.80 -4.95 13.08
C ALA A 93 1.04 -4.03 14.29
N LEU A 94 2.03 -3.15 14.21
CA LEU A 94 2.34 -2.17 15.25
C LEU A 94 1.25 -1.08 15.37
N ILE A 95 0.71 -0.62 14.24
CA ILE A 95 -0.42 0.34 14.21
C ILE A 95 -1.72 -0.30 14.70
N VAL A 96 -1.96 -1.57 14.39
CA VAL A 96 -3.12 -2.34 14.86
C VAL A 96 -3.00 -2.62 16.36
N ALA A 97 -1.82 -2.98 16.86
CA ALA A 97 -1.57 -3.21 18.28
C ALA A 97 -1.60 -1.92 19.12
N PHE A 98 -1.14 -0.81 18.53
CA PHE A 98 -1.10 0.51 19.18
C PHE A 98 -1.76 1.57 18.27
N PRO A 99 -3.11 1.58 18.16
CA PRO A 99 -3.82 2.57 17.34
C PRO A 99 -3.58 4.01 17.81
N GLN A 100 -3.15 4.18 19.08
CA GLN A 100 -2.73 5.46 19.62
C GLN A 100 -1.56 6.09 18.88
N ILE A 101 -0.66 5.34 18.24
CA ILE A 101 0.47 5.92 17.46
C ILE A 101 -0.07 6.63 16.20
N ALA A 102 -1.03 6.00 15.52
CA ALA A 102 -1.70 6.58 14.36
C ALA A 102 -2.62 7.76 14.73
N LEU A 103 -3.15 7.79 15.96
CA LEU A 103 -4.00 8.86 16.47
C LEU A 103 -3.22 10.00 17.15
N TRP A 104 -2.00 9.72 17.63
CA TRP A 104 -1.13 10.69 18.31
C TRP A 104 -0.66 11.76 17.33
N LEU A 105 -0.21 11.37 16.14
CA LEU A 105 0.23 12.33 15.12
C LEU A 105 -0.88 13.34 14.72
N PRO A 106 -2.12 12.93 14.39
CA PRO A 106 -3.21 13.87 14.08
C PRO A 106 -3.75 14.63 15.29
N THR A 107 -3.69 14.10 16.51
CA THR A 107 -4.07 14.88 17.71
C THR A 107 -3.02 15.95 18.06
N THR A 108 -1.74 15.69 17.82
CA THR A 108 -0.68 16.72 17.91
C THR A 108 -0.75 17.73 16.77
N MET A 109 -1.12 17.32 15.54
CA MET A 109 -1.27 18.25 14.40
C MET A 109 -2.56 19.09 14.43
N LYS A 110 -3.64 18.62 15.07
CA LYS A 110 -4.84 19.44 15.34
C LYS A 110 -4.70 20.35 16.57
N GLY A 111 -3.55 20.33 17.24
CA GLY A 111 -3.17 21.30 18.26
C GLY A 111 -2.61 22.58 17.63
N GLY A 112 -3.51 23.41 17.09
CA GLY A 112 -3.25 24.72 16.51
C GLY A 112 -4.56 25.41 16.12
#